data_AF-B1IU96-F1
#
_entry.id   AF-B1IU96-F1
#
_cell.length_a   1.000
_cell.length_b   1.000
_cell.length_c   1.000
_cell.angle_alpha   90.00
_cell.angle_beta   90.00
_cell.angle_gamma   90.00
#
_symmetry.space_group_name_H-M   'P 1'
#
loop_
_entity.id
_entity.type
_entity.pdbx_description
1 polymer ?
#
loop_
_entity_poly.entity_id
_entity_poly.type
_entity_poly.pdbx_seq_one_letter_code
_entity_poly.pdbx_strand_id
1 'polypeptide(L)'
;MKSPAPSRPQKMALIPACIFLCFAALSVQAEETPVTPQPPDILLGPLFNDVQNAKLFPDQKTFADAVPNSDPLMILADYRMQQNQSGFDLRHFVNVNFTLPKEGEKYVPPEGQSLREHIDGLWPVLTRSTENTEKWDSLLPLPEPYVVPGGRFREVYYWDSYFTMLGLAESGHWDKVADMVANFAHEIDTYGHIPNGNRSYYLSRSQPPFFALMVELLAQHEGDAALKQYLPQMQKEYAYWMDGVENLQAGQQEKRVVKLQDGTLLNRYWDDRDTPRPESWVEDIATAKSNPNRPATEIYRDLRSAAASGWDFSSRWMDNPQQLNTLRTTSIVPVDLNSLMFKMEKILARASKAAGDNAMANQYETLANARQKGIEKYLWNDQQGWYADYDLKSHKVRNQLTAAALFPLYVNAAAKDRANKMATATKTHLLQPGGLNTTSVKSGQQWDAPNGWAPLQWVATEGLQNYGQKEVAMDISWHFLTNVQHTYDREKKLVEKYDVSTTGTGGGGGEYPLQDGFGWTNGVTLKMLDLICPKEQPCDNVPATRPTVKSATTQPSTKEAQPTP
;
A
#
# COMPACT_ATOMS: atom_id res chain seq x y z
N MET A 1 17.89 -34.30 -57.17
CA MET A 1 17.26 -35.48 -57.81
C MET A 1 16.02 -35.78 -56.97
N LYS A 2 14.76 -35.52 -57.35
CA LYS A 2 13.98 -35.71 -58.59
C LYS A 2 13.63 -37.18 -58.92
N SER A 3 12.40 -37.55 -58.52
CA SER A 3 11.38 -38.31 -59.27
C SER A 3 10.97 -39.72 -58.75
N PRO A 4 9.69 -40.14 -58.96
CA PRO A 4 9.05 -41.23 -58.19
C PRO A 4 8.33 -42.31 -59.04
N ALA A 5 7.63 -43.27 -58.40
CA ALA A 5 6.60 -44.12 -59.06
C ALA A 5 5.57 -44.75 -58.07
N PRO A 6 4.25 -44.63 -58.32
CA PRO A 6 3.20 -45.37 -57.58
C PRO A 6 2.18 -46.13 -58.45
N SER A 7 1.65 -47.27 -57.98
CA SER A 7 0.48 -48.02 -58.54
C SER A 7 0.07 -49.20 -57.63
N ARG A 8 -1.14 -49.78 -57.61
CA ARG A 8 -2.52 -49.38 -58.02
C ARG A 8 -3.56 -50.26 -57.22
N PRO A 9 -4.88 -49.95 -57.23
CA PRO A 9 -5.86 -50.52 -56.28
C PRO A 9 -6.76 -51.66 -56.84
N GLN A 10 -7.59 -52.26 -55.98
CA GLN A 10 -8.73 -53.11 -56.36
C GLN A 10 -9.98 -52.91 -55.46
N LYS A 11 -11.11 -53.49 -55.86
CA LYS A 11 -12.48 -53.37 -55.26
C LYS A 11 -12.91 -54.75 -54.71
N MET A 12 -14.00 -54.94 -53.95
CA MET A 12 -15.22 -54.14 -53.66
C MET A 12 -15.60 -54.39 -52.15
N ALA A 13 -16.77 -54.17 -51.52
CA ALA A 13 -18.16 -53.82 -51.88
C ALA A 13 -18.87 -53.10 -50.69
N LEU A 14 -20.20 -52.97 -50.74
CA LEU A 14 -21.10 -52.60 -49.62
C LEU A 14 -21.65 -53.89 -48.93
N ILE A 15 -22.46 -53.94 -47.87
CA ILE A 15 -23.54 -53.07 -47.34
C ILE A 15 -23.64 -53.17 -45.76
N PRO A 16 -24.62 -52.63 -44.99
CA PRO A 16 -24.26 -51.74 -43.87
C PRO A 16 -24.87 -52.09 -42.49
N ALA A 17 -24.71 -51.15 -41.55
CA ALA A 17 -25.53 -50.89 -40.36
C ALA A 17 -25.49 -51.91 -39.19
N CYS A 18 -24.84 -51.50 -38.10
CA CYS A 18 -25.54 -51.13 -36.85
C CYS A 18 -24.53 -50.56 -35.83
N ILE A 19 -24.57 -49.24 -35.58
CA ILE A 19 -23.75 -48.59 -34.55
C ILE A 19 -24.59 -48.44 -33.28
N PHE A 20 -24.37 -49.32 -32.30
CA PHE A 20 -24.74 -49.07 -30.92
C PHE A 20 -23.59 -48.34 -30.22
N LEU A 21 -23.75 -47.04 -29.96
CA LEU A 21 -22.78 -46.24 -29.22
C LEU A 21 -23.44 -45.74 -27.93
N CYS A 22 -23.16 -46.44 -26.82
CA CYS A 22 -23.65 -46.05 -25.50
C CYS A 22 -22.94 -44.78 -25.04
N PHE A 23 -23.61 -43.63 -25.14
CA PHE A 23 -23.16 -42.41 -24.48
C PHE A 23 -23.38 -42.54 -22.96
N ALA A 24 -22.29 -42.77 -22.23
CA ALA A 24 -22.27 -42.56 -20.78
C ALA A 24 -22.35 -41.06 -20.50
N ALA A 25 -23.37 -40.63 -19.76
CA ALA A 25 -23.55 -39.23 -19.39
C ALA A 25 -22.55 -38.83 -18.30
N LEU A 26 -21.38 -38.31 -18.70
CA LEU A 26 -20.49 -37.58 -17.79
C LEU A 26 -21.11 -36.20 -17.50
N SER A 27 -21.68 -36.05 -16.31
CA SER A 27 -22.16 -34.77 -15.79
C SER A 27 -20.98 -33.85 -15.47
N VAL A 28 -20.55 -33.06 -16.44
CA VAL A 28 -19.63 -31.94 -16.19
C VAL A 28 -20.40 -30.89 -15.39
N GLN A 29 -20.16 -30.86 -14.08
CA GLN A 29 -20.49 -29.70 -13.26
C GLN A 29 -19.55 -28.58 -13.69
N ALA A 30 -20.09 -27.58 -14.36
CA ALA A 30 -19.35 -26.35 -14.57
C ALA A 30 -19.23 -25.64 -13.21
N GLU A 31 -18.00 -25.48 -12.73
CA GLU A 31 -17.72 -24.52 -11.67
C GLU A 31 -18.02 -23.12 -12.24
N GLU A 32 -19.05 -22.46 -11.71
CA GLU A 32 -19.31 -21.05 -12.03
C GLU A 32 -18.10 -20.24 -11.58
N THR A 33 -17.25 -19.87 -12.53
CA THR A 33 -16.03 -19.12 -12.24
C THR A 33 -16.43 -17.78 -11.64
N PRO A 34 -16.00 -17.43 -10.40
CA PRO A 34 -16.48 -16.23 -9.73
C PRO A 34 -16.24 -14.99 -10.60
N VAL A 35 -17.32 -14.33 -11.01
CA VAL A 35 -17.26 -13.19 -11.90
C VAL A 35 -16.58 -12.04 -11.18
N THR A 36 -15.37 -11.69 -11.59
CA THR A 36 -14.58 -10.61 -10.98
C THR A 36 -15.41 -9.33 -10.90
N PRO A 37 -15.61 -8.74 -9.70
CA PRO A 37 -16.45 -7.56 -9.51
C PRO A 37 -16.06 -6.42 -10.45
N GLN A 38 -16.99 -5.98 -11.29
CA GLN A 38 -16.69 -4.94 -12.27
C GLN A 38 -16.58 -3.57 -11.59
N PRO A 39 -15.58 -2.75 -11.97
CA PRO A 39 -15.44 -1.39 -11.46
C PRO A 39 -16.58 -0.49 -11.98
N PRO A 40 -16.95 0.59 -11.26
CA PRO A 40 -18.12 1.40 -11.61
C PRO A 40 -18.09 2.00 -13.02
N ASP A 41 -16.91 2.34 -13.54
CA ASP A 41 -16.74 2.89 -14.90
C ASP A 41 -16.99 1.87 -16.02
N ILE A 42 -16.99 0.58 -15.72
CA ILE A 42 -17.41 -0.49 -16.62
C ILE A 42 -18.86 -0.90 -16.35
N LEU A 43 -19.22 -1.07 -15.07
CA LEU A 43 -20.55 -1.51 -14.64
C LEU A 43 -21.67 -0.50 -15.00
N LEU A 44 -21.36 0.80 -14.92
CA LEU A 44 -22.26 1.92 -15.19
C LEU A 44 -21.80 2.76 -16.40
N GLY A 45 -20.75 2.33 -17.11
CA GLY A 45 -20.31 2.84 -18.43
C GLY A 45 -20.52 4.34 -18.68
N PRO A 46 -21.39 4.72 -19.64
CA PRO A 46 -21.61 6.13 -19.99
C PRO A 46 -22.23 6.94 -18.84
N LEU A 47 -23.15 6.35 -18.07
CA LEU A 47 -23.77 7.02 -16.92
C LEU A 47 -22.72 7.39 -15.86
N PHE A 48 -21.74 6.51 -15.62
CA PHE A 48 -20.64 6.82 -14.70
C PHE A 48 -19.83 8.02 -15.18
N ASN A 49 -19.38 7.98 -16.44
CA ASN A 49 -18.66 9.09 -17.06
C ASN A 49 -19.43 10.41 -16.95
N ASP A 50 -20.73 10.39 -17.23
CA ASP A 50 -21.54 11.60 -17.35
C ASP A 50 -21.85 12.21 -15.97
N VAL A 51 -22.09 11.39 -14.93
CA VAL A 51 -22.25 11.84 -13.54
C VAL A 51 -20.95 12.44 -12.99
N GLN A 52 -19.81 11.80 -13.24
CA GLN A 52 -18.51 12.29 -12.81
C GLN A 52 -18.13 13.61 -13.50
N ASN A 53 -18.29 13.70 -14.83
CA ASN A 53 -18.04 14.92 -15.60
C ASN A 53 -19.00 16.07 -15.22
N ALA A 54 -20.24 15.77 -14.85
CA ALA A 54 -21.19 16.76 -14.33
C ALA A 54 -20.84 17.29 -12.92
N LYS A 55 -19.85 16.69 -12.25
CA LYS A 55 -19.38 17.05 -10.89
C LYS A 55 -20.53 17.22 -9.90
N LEU A 56 -21.47 16.27 -9.91
CA LEU A 56 -22.65 16.31 -9.05
C LEU A 56 -22.30 16.23 -7.55
N PHE A 57 -21.12 15.70 -7.22
CA PHE A 57 -20.57 15.59 -5.87
C PHE A 57 -19.18 16.25 -5.84
N PRO A 58 -18.78 16.90 -4.72
CA PRO A 58 -17.52 17.63 -4.64
C PRO A 58 -16.29 16.71 -4.59
N ASP A 59 -16.47 15.45 -4.17
CA ASP A 59 -15.48 14.37 -4.24
C ASP A 59 -15.99 13.31 -5.23
N GLN A 60 -15.17 12.97 -6.23
CA GLN A 60 -15.48 11.96 -7.23
C GLN A 60 -15.70 10.57 -6.60
N LYS A 61 -15.01 10.25 -5.51
CA LYS A 61 -15.15 8.97 -4.82
C LYS A 61 -16.57 8.74 -4.27
N THR A 62 -17.33 9.80 -4.01
CA THR A 62 -18.74 9.71 -3.58
C THR A 62 -19.64 8.97 -4.59
N PHE A 63 -19.36 9.05 -5.90
CA PHE A 63 -20.10 8.25 -6.90
C PHE A 63 -19.42 6.92 -7.25
N ALA A 64 -18.10 6.79 -7.05
CA ALA A 64 -17.44 5.49 -7.11
C ALA A 64 -17.91 4.54 -5.97
N ASP A 65 -18.31 5.11 -4.83
CA ASP A 65 -18.88 4.41 -3.67
C ASP A 65 -20.42 4.28 -3.71
N ALA A 66 -21.08 4.65 -4.81
CA ALA A 66 -22.55 4.64 -4.89
C ALA A 66 -23.10 3.24 -5.26
N VAL A 67 -24.09 2.77 -4.51
CA VAL A 67 -24.71 1.45 -4.72
C VAL A 67 -25.92 1.59 -5.66
N PRO A 68 -26.00 0.85 -6.77
CA PRO A 68 -27.19 0.79 -7.63
C PRO A 68 -28.42 0.24 -6.89
N ASN A 69 -29.52 0.98 -6.88
CA ASN A 69 -30.78 0.56 -6.24
C ASN A 69 -31.53 -0.54 -7.02
N SER A 70 -31.06 -0.88 -8.23
CA SER A 70 -31.60 -1.93 -9.10
C SER A 70 -30.53 -2.34 -10.13
N ASP A 71 -30.86 -3.28 -11.03
CA ASP A 71 -29.91 -3.82 -11.99
C ASP A 71 -29.30 -2.71 -12.89
N PRO A 72 -27.96 -2.57 -12.94
CA PRO A 72 -27.27 -1.60 -13.79
C PRO A 72 -27.70 -1.62 -15.25
N LEU A 73 -28.09 -2.77 -15.82
CA LEU A 73 -28.60 -2.86 -17.20
C LEU A 73 -29.97 -2.17 -17.35
N MET A 74 -30.83 -2.25 -16.33
CA MET A 74 -32.10 -1.52 -16.29
C MET A 74 -31.88 -0.01 -16.13
N ILE A 75 -31.00 0.38 -15.20
CA ILE A 75 -30.65 1.80 -14.96
C ILE A 75 -30.03 2.43 -16.23
N LEU A 76 -29.16 1.70 -16.93
CA LEU A 76 -28.55 2.17 -18.18
C LEU A 76 -29.56 2.26 -19.34
N ALA A 77 -30.53 1.33 -19.42
CA ALA A 77 -31.59 1.39 -20.41
C ALA A 77 -32.51 2.61 -20.18
N ASP A 78 -32.92 2.84 -18.93
CA ASP A 78 -33.74 4.00 -18.56
C ASP A 78 -32.97 5.33 -18.75
N TYR A 79 -31.71 5.39 -18.31
CA TYR A 79 -30.84 6.53 -18.58
C TYR A 79 -30.72 6.83 -20.08
N ARG A 80 -30.60 5.80 -20.93
CA ARG A 80 -30.51 5.98 -22.38
C ARG A 80 -31.81 6.51 -22.98
N MET A 81 -32.96 6.16 -22.42
CA MET A 81 -34.26 6.72 -22.81
C MET A 81 -34.44 8.16 -22.33
N GLN A 82 -33.99 8.50 -21.12
CA GLN A 82 -34.24 9.81 -20.49
C GLN A 82 -33.23 10.91 -20.85
N GLN A 83 -31.94 10.60 -21.01
CA GLN A 83 -30.85 11.60 -21.06
C GLN A 83 -30.96 12.68 -22.16
N ASN A 84 -31.71 12.41 -23.23
CA ASN A 84 -31.93 13.33 -24.35
C ASN A 84 -33.32 14.00 -24.34
N GLN A 85 -34.11 13.80 -23.29
CA GLN A 85 -35.46 14.37 -23.16
C GLN A 85 -35.42 15.80 -22.60
N SER A 86 -36.35 16.64 -23.06
CA SER A 86 -36.50 18.00 -22.56
C SER A 86 -36.89 18.00 -21.08
N GLY A 87 -36.03 18.55 -20.22
CA GLY A 87 -36.25 18.63 -18.77
C GLY A 87 -35.64 17.49 -17.96
N PHE A 88 -34.82 16.63 -18.55
CA PHE A 88 -34.02 15.65 -17.81
C PHE A 88 -33.06 16.32 -16.81
N ASP A 89 -33.07 15.88 -15.55
CA ASP A 89 -32.08 16.24 -14.54
C ASP A 89 -31.31 14.99 -14.08
N LEU A 90 -29.99 15.01 -14.32
CA LEU A 90 -29.09 13.93 -13.94
C LEU A 90 -29.00 13.76 -12.41
N ARG A 91 -29.17 14.84 -11.62
CA ARG A 91 -29.14 14.75 -10.16
C ARG A 91 -30.36 14.02 -9.62
N HIS A 92 -31.56 14.36 -10.08
CA HIS A 92 -32.77 13.63 -9.75
C HIS A 92 -32.67 12.16 -10.18
N PHE A 93 -32.18 11.90 -11.40
CA PHE A 93 -31.97 10.53 -11.88
C PHE A 93 -31.04 9.72 -10.98
N VAL A 94 -29.91 10.30 -10.54
CA VAL A 94 -28.99 9.64 -9.60
C VAL A 94 -29.63 9.42 -8.24
N ASN A 95 -30.32 10.42 -7.68
CA ASN A 95 -30.97 10.32 -6.36
C ASN A 95 -32.09 9.27 -6.31
N VAL A 96 -32.67 8.88 -7.45
CA VAL A 96 -33.65 7.78 -7.56
C VAL A 96 -32.96 6.43 -7.71
N ASN A 97 -31.93 6.35 -8.56
CA ASN A 97 -31.33 5.07 -8.98
C ASN A 97 -30.17 4.58 -8.11
N PHE A 98 -29.63 5.40 -7.19
CA PHE A 98 -28.47 5.03 -6.37
C PHE A 98 -28.63 5.39 -4.90
N THR A 99 -28.08 4.56 -4.03
CA THR A 99 -27.83 4.87 -2.63
C THR A 99 -26.40 5.41 -2.50
N LEU A 100 -26.28 6.68 -2.11
CA LEU A 100 -24.99 7.34 -1.91
C LEU A 100 -24.41 7.03 -0.52
N PRO A 101 -23.08 7.03 -0.35
CA PRO A 101 -22.46 6.86 0.96
C PRO A 101 -22.86 8.00 1.91
N LYS A 102 -23.20 7.63 3.15
CA LYS A 102 -23.55 8.60 4.21
C LYS A 102 -22.31 9.38 4.66
N GLU A 103 -22.50 10.62 5.11
CA GLU A 103 -21.49 11.32 5.91
C GLU A 103 -21.32 10.60 7.27
N GLY A 104 -20.09 10.50 7.75
CA GLY A 104 -19.79 9.94 9.07
C GLY A 104 -20.12 10.92 10.19
N GLU A 105 -20.50 10.40 11.35
CA GLU A 105 -20.71 11.22 12.55
C GLU A 105 -19.38 11.87 13.00
N LYS A 106 -19.44 13.15 13.38
CA LYS A 106 -18.27 13.88 13.88
C LYS A 106 -18.01 13.48 15.33
N TYR A 107 -17.11 12.53 15.54
CA TYR A 107 -16.59 12.23 16.86
C TYR A 107 -15.86 13.45 17.45
N VAL A 108 -16.16 13.79 18.70
CA VAL A 108 -15.45 14.82 19.47
C VAL A 108 -15.06 14.18 20.80
N PRO A 109 -13.79 14.19 21.21
CA PRO A 109 -13.36 13.60 22.47
C PRO A 109 -13.96 14.34 23.68
N PRO A 110 -14.22 13.65 24.80
CA PRO A 110 -14.55 14.29 26.07
C PRO A 110 -13.49 15.31 26.50
N GLU A 111 -13.91 16.34 27.25
CA GLU A 111 -13.01 17.36 27.77
C GLU A 111 -11.94 16.72 28.68
N GLY A 112 -10.67 16.98 28.36
CA GLY A 112 -9.52 16.46 29.12
C GLY A 112 -9.06 15.05 28.73
N GLN A 113 -9.70 14.36 27.77
CA GLN A 113 -9.24 13.06 27.28
C GLN A 113 -7.80 13.15 26.74
N SER A 114 -6.93 12.21 27.12
CA SER A 114 -5.55 12.13 26.65
C SER A 114 -5.43 11.65 25.19
N LEU A 115 -4.27 11.88 24.59
CA LEU A 115 -3.94 11.42 23.23
C LEU A 115 -4.10 9.89 23.09
N ARG A 116 -3.65 9.11 24.08
CA ARG A 116 -3.79 7.64 24.10
C ARG A 116 -5.26 7.21 24.23
N GLU A 117 -5.97 7.69 25.25
CA GLU A 117 -7.39 7.35 25.46
C GLU A 117 -8.26 7.70 24.25
N HIS A 118 -7.94 8.79 23.56
CA HIS A 118 -8.62 9.20 22.33
C HIS A 118 -8.36 8.22 21.17
N ILE A 119 -7.11 7.77 20.99
CA ILE A 119 -6.76 6.75 20.00
C ILE A 119 -7.49 5.43 20.29
N ASP A 120 -7.42 4.94 21.52
CA ASP A 120 -8.05 3.67 21.91
C ASP A 120 -9.59 3.74 21.79
N GLY A 121 -10.17 4.89 22.12
CA GLY A 121 -11.60 5.18 21.91
C GLY A 121 -12.03 5.31 20.44
N LEU A 122 -11.10 5.55 19.52
CA LEU A 122 -11.37 5.64 18.08
C LEU A 122 -11.35 4.29 17.36
N TRP A 123 -10.73 3.24 17.90
CA TRP A 123 -10.70 1.94 17.21
C TRP A 123 -12.10 1.39 16.87
N PRO A 124 -13.13 1.44 17.74
CA PRO A 124 -14.49 1.07 17.35
C PRO A 124 -15.10 2.01 16.30
N VAL A 125 -14.80 3.32 16.35
CA VAL A 125 -15.30 4.34 15.40
C VAL A 125 -14.73 4.13 13.99
N LEU A 126 -13.51 3.64 13.90
CA LEU A 126 -12.83 3.28 12.64
C LEU A 126 -13.09 1.82 12.21
N THR A 127 -13.69 0.98 13.05
CA THR A 127 -13.99 -0.43 12.70
C THR A 127 -15.23 -0.53 11.80
N ARG A 128 -15.18 -1.40 10.77
CA ARG A 128 -16.30 -1.81 9.93
C ARG A 128 -16.40 -3.34 9.95
N SER A 129 -17.59 -3.88 9.66
CA SER A 129 -17.79 -5.28 9.29
C SER A 129 -18.65 -5.30 8.03
N THR A 130 -18.30 -6.15 7.07
CA THR A 130 -19.01 -6.30 5.77
C THR A 130 -18.74 -7.70 5.21
N GLU A 131 -19.14 -8.72 5.97
CA GLU A 131 -19.17 -10.13 5.52
C GLU A 131 -19.94 -10.32 4.21
N ASN A 132 -20.95 -9.48 3.99
CA ASN A 132 -21.80 -9.43 2.81
C ASN A 132 -22.01 -7.96 2.41
N THR A 133 -22.21 -7.71 1.12
CA THR A 133 -22.54 -6.39 0.57
C THR A 133 -23.85 -6.44 -0.20
N GLU A 134 -24.47 -5.28 -0.43
CA GLU A 134 -25.59 -5.19 -1.36
C GLU A 134 -25.13 -5.53 -2.78
N LYS A 135 -26.07 -5.98 -3.62
CA LYS A 135 -25.75 -6.26 -5.04
C LYS A 135 -25.26 -4.99 -5.72
N TRP A 136 -24.21 -5.13 -6.51
CA TRP A 136 -23.58 -4.06 -7.28
C TRP A 136 -22.94 -2.91 -6.46
N ASP A 137 -22.81 -3.04 -5.14
CA ASP A 137 -21.88 -2.19 -4.37
C ASP A 137 -20.45 -2.35 -4.95
N SER A 138 -19.68 -1.27 -4.95
CA SER A 138 -18.26 -1.33 -5.28
C SER A 138 -17.42 -1.81 -4.10
N LEU A 139 -17.93 -1.81 -2.87
CA LEU A 139 -17.29 -2.41 -1.71
C LEU A 139 -17.21 -3.94 -1.90
N LEU A 140 -16.08 -4.52 -1.53
CA LEU A 140 -15.84 -5.96 -1.61
C LEU A 140 -16.04 -6.58 -0.21
N PRO A 141 -16.70 -7.74 -0.09
CA PRO A 141 -16.89 -8.38 1.21
C PRO A 141 -15.55 -8.83 1.80
N LEU A 142 -15.50 -8.84 3.13
CA LEU A 142 -14.36 -9.32 3.92
C LEU A 142 -14.88 -10.18 5.09
N PRO A 143 -14.26 -11.34 5.38
CA PRO A 143 -14.80 -12.32 6.35
C PRO A 143 -14.85 -11.80 7.78
N GLU A 144 -13.88 -10.97 8.20
CA GLU A 144 -13.75 -10.48 9.58
C GLU A 144 -13.87 -8.95 9.65
N PRO A 145 -14.11 -8.35 10.84
CA PRO A 145 -14.10 -6.90 11.01
C PRO A 145 -12.73 -6.27 10.64
N TYR A 146 -12.75 -5.04 10.14
CA TYR A 146 -11.55 -4.32 9.71
C TYR A 146 -11.55 -2.85 10.11
N VAL A 147 -10.36 -2.27 10.30
CA VAL A 147 -10.19 -0.85 10.62
C VAL A 147 -9.92 -0.05 9.35
N VAL A 148 -10.75 0.97 9.07
CA VAL A 148 -10.55 1.88 7.93
C VAL A 148 -9.71 3.10 8.32
N PRO A 149 -9.01 3.77 7.38
CA PRO A 149 -8.14 4.89 7.74
C PRO A 149 -8.88 6.10 8.32
N GLY A 150 -10.03 6.50 7.73
CA GLY A 150 -10.84 7.63 8.21
C GLY A 150 -11.39 8.54 7.10
N GLY A 151 -12.40 9.36 7.43
CA GLY A 151 -13.00 10.33 6.51
C GLY A 151 -13.58 9.69 5.23
N ARG A 152 -13.06 10.09 4.06
CA ARG A 152 -13.43 9.54 2.74
C ARG A 152 -12.99 8.09 2.51
N PHE A 153 -12.04 7.61 3.32
CA PHE A 153 -11.52 6.25 3.29
C PHE A 153 -12.39 5.37 4.18
N ARG A 154 -13.34 4.68 3.53
CA ARG A 154 -14.45 3.93 4.14
C ARG A 154 -14.50 2.49 3.65
N GLU A 155 -13.30 1.99 3.38
CA GLU A 155 -12.88 0.66 2.98
C GLU A 155 -11.49 0.44 3.63
N VAL A 156 -11.04 -0.80 3.81
CA VAL A 156 -9.68 -1.09 4.28
C VAL A 156 -8.66 -0.65 3.22
N TYR A 157 -7.46 -0.24 3.63
CA TYR A 157 -6.32 0.00 2.72
C TYR A 157 -5.13 -0.84 3.17
N TYR A 158 -4.39 -1.39 2.22
CA TYR A 158 -3.40 -2.44 2.46
C TYR A 158 -2.25 -1.96 3.37
N TRP A 159 -1.43 -1.00 2.94
CA TRP A 159 -0.26 -0.62 3.73
C TRP A 159 -0.61 0.18 4.99
N ASP A 160 -1.66 1.02 4.95
CA ASP A 160 -2.26 1.72 6.10
C ASP A 160 -2.53 0.76 7.26
N SER A 161 -3.04 -0.42 6.92
CA SER A 161 -3.42 -1.43 7.89
C SER A 161 -2.23 -1.98 8.67
N TYR A 162 -1.03 -2.11 8.08
CA TYR A 162 0.13 -2.55 8.84
C TYR A 162 0.49 -1.55 9.96
N PHE A 163 0.50 -0.25 9.63
CA PHE A 163 0.77 0.81 10.61
C PHE A 163 -0.35 0.98 11.63
N THR A 164 -1.59 0.62 11.26
CA THR A 164 -2.74 0.56 12.16
C THR A 164 -2.65 -0.65 13.11
N MET A 165 -2.32 -1.84 12.58
CA MET A 165 -2.15 -3.09 13.31
C MET A 165 -1.00 -3.04 14.32
N LEU A 166 0.06 -2.28 14.03
CA LEU A 166 1.10 -1.96 15.02
C LEU A 166 0.53 -1.25 16.26
N GLY A 167 -0.44 -0.37 16.08
CA GLY A 167 -1.16 0.28 17.19
C GLY A 167 -2.05 -0.69 17.95
N LEU A 168 -2.90 -1.42 17.22
CA LEU A 168 -3.78 -2.45 17.78
C LEU A 168 -2.99 -3.47 18.62
N ALA A 169 -1.83 -3.93 18.14
CA ALA A 169 -0.92 -4.81 18.85
C ALA A 169 -0.38 -4.22 20.17
N GLU A 170 -0.02 -2.93 20.21
CA GLU A 170 0.48 -2.26 21.42
C GLU A 170 -0.65 -2.00 22.44
N SER A 171 -1.87 -1.67 21.97
CA SER A 171 -3.09 -1.63 22.80
C SER A 171 -3.61 -3.02 23.22
N GLY A 172 -2.97 -4.11 22.78
CA GLY A 172 -3.35 -5.49 23.12
C GLY A 172 -4.53 -6.08 22.33
N HIS A 173 -5.02 -5.38 21.30
CA HIS A 173 -6.06 -5.83 20.36
C HIS A 173 -5.51 -6.84 19.33
N TRP A 174 -4.91 -7.93 19.82
CA TRP A 174 -4.40 -9.01 18.99
C TRP A 174 -5.49 -9.80 18.27
N ASP A 175 -6.74 -9.71 18.75
CA ASP A 175 -7.94 -10.11 17.99
C ASP A 175 -7.96 -9.40 16.63
N LYS A 176 -7.93 -8.07 16.63
CA LYS A 176 -8.00 -7.27 15.39
C LYS A 176 -6.74 -7.37 14.54
N VAL A 177 -5.60 -7.70 15.13
CA VAL A 177 -4.40 -8.04 14.33
C VAL A 177 -4.62 -9.35 13.58
N ALA A 178 -5.22 -10.37 14.20
CA ALA A 178 -5.56 -11.63 13.54
C ALA A 178 -6.66 -11.45 12.48
N ASP A 179 -7.75 -10.73 12.80
CA ASP A 179 -8.86 -10.41 11.90
C ASP A 179 -8.34 -9.77 10.59
N MET A 180 -7.44 -8.78 10.70
CA MET A 180 -6.86 -8.08 9.56
C MET A 180 -5.93 -8.97 8.73
N VAL A 181 -5.14 -9.86 9.35
CA VAL A 181 -4.34 -10.84 8.59
C VAL A 181 -5.25 -11.85 7.88
N ALA A 182 -6.34 -12.30 8.51
CA ALA A 182 -7.32 -13.19 7.89
C ALA A 182 -8.02 -12.55 6.68
N ASN A 183 -8.42 -11.28 6.80
CA ASN A 183 -8.99 -10.49 5.71
C ASN A 183 -8.02 -10.36 4.52
N PHE A 184 -6.76 -10.00 4.76
CA PHE A 184 -5.77 -9.90 3.69
C PHE A 184 -5.40 -11.26 3.07
N ALA A 185 -5.38 -12.34 3.86
CA ALA A 185 -5.24 -13.69 3.34
C ALA A 185 -6.41 -14.08 2.42
N HIS A 186 -7.64 -13.70 2.77
CA HIS A 186 -8.84 -13.89 1.94
C HIS A 186 -8.78 -13.11 0.62
N GLU A 187 -8.32 -11.84 0.64
CA GLU A 187 -8.13 -11.06 -0.59
C GLU A 187 -7.06 -11.68 -1.50
N ILE A 188 -5.94 -12.15 -0.94
CA ILE A 188 -4.92 -12.90 -1.69
C ILE A 188 -5.51 -14.16 -2.33
N ASP A 189 -6.32 -14.92 -1.60
CA ASP A 189 -6.89 -16.16 -2.12
C ASP A 189 -8.00 -15.93 -3.17
N THR A 190 -8.76 -14.84 -3.05
CA THR A 190 -9.92 -14.54 -3.91
C THR A 190 -9.54 -13.71 -5.15
N TYR A 191 -8.62 -12.75 -5.03
CA TYR A 191 -8.23 -11.83 -6.12
C TYR A 191 -6.79 -12.06 -6.62
N GLY A 192 -6.09 -13.05 -6.07
CA GLY A 192 -4.68 -13.35 -6.37
C GLY A 192 -3.67 -12.37 -5.75
N HIS A 193 -4.15 -11.27 -5.16
CA HIS A 193 -3.36 -10.21 -4.54
C HIS A 193 -4.24 -9.37 -3.61
N ILE A 194 -3.61 -8.62 -2.71
CA ILE A 194 -4.30 -7.61 -1.92
C ILE A 194 -4.50 -6.37 -2.80
N PRO A 195 -5.73 -5.90 -3.05
CA PRO A 195 -5.97 -4.66 -3.79
C PRO A 195 -5.50 -3.43 -2.99
N ASN A 196 -5.50 -2.24 -3.61
CA ASN A 196 -5.19 -0.97 -2.93
C ASN A 196 -6.02 -0.79 -1.64
N GLY A 197 -7.27 -1.23 -1.71
CA GLY A 197 -8.25 -1.41 -0.64
C GLY A 197 -9.44 -2.24 -1.13
N ASN A 198 -10.38 -2.63 -0.26
CA ASN A 198 -11.47 -3.56 -0.61
C ASN A 198 -12.59 -2.92 -1.46
N ARG A 199 -12.26 -2.35 -2.63
CA ARG A 199 -13.18 -1.77 -3.62
C ARG A 199 -12.93 -2.32 -5.03
N SER A 200 -13.97 -2.54 -5.82
CA SER A 200 -13.89 -3.09 -7.19
C SER A 200 -13.06 -2.22 -8.15
N TYR A 201 -13.03 -0.90 -7.94
CA TYR A 201 -12.16 0.02 -8.68
C TYR A 201 -10.67 -0.04 -8.30
N TYR A 202 -10.33 -0.74 -7.22
CA TYR A 202 -8.96 -1.02 -6.79
C TYR A 202 -8.43 -2.41 -7.18
N LEU A 203 -9.27 -3.35 -7.64
CA LEU A 203 -8.86 -4.69 -8.10
C LEU A 203 -7.83 -4.70 -9.25
N SER A 204 -7.56 -3.56 -9.88
CA SER A 204 -6.53 -3.41 -10.90
C SER A 204 -5.11 -3.18 -10.34
N ARG A 205 -4.94 -3.03 -9.02
CA ARG A 205 -3.63 -2.74 -8.40
C ARG A 205 -3.57 -3.12 -6.92
N SER A 206 -2.37 -3.46 -6.47
CA SER A 206 -2.04 -3.52 -5.04
C SER A 206 -1.63 -2.15 -4.47
N GLN A 207 -0.90 -2.19 -3.36
CA GLN A 207 -0.26 -1.08 -2.64
C GLN A 207 1.18 -1.53 -2.24
N PRO A 208 1.96 -0.74 -1.46
CA PRO A 208 3.23 -1.23 -0.90
C PRO A 208 3.07 -2.54 -0.12
N PRO A 209 3.85 -3.60 -0.43
CA PRO A 209 3.53 -4.94 0.09
C PRO A 209 4.00 -5.15 1.54
N PHE A 210 3.05 -5.06 2.47
CA PHE A 210 3.28 -5.23 3.90
C PHE A 210 2.74 -6.54 4.51
N PHE A 211 2.04 -7.40 3.76
CA PHE A 211 1.38 -8.60 4.32
C PHE A 211 2.35 -9.55 5.00
N ALA A 212 3.52 -9.81 4.41
CA ALA A 212 4.56 -10.59 5.07
C ALA A 212 4.98 -9.99 6.42
N LEU A 213 5.03 -8.65 6.54
CA LEU A 213 5.35 -7.94 7.79
C LEU A 213 4.16 -7.96 8.77
N MET A 214 2.91 -8.00 8.29
CA MET A 214 1.71 -8.22 9.13
C MET A 214 1.71 -9.64 9.72
N VAL A 215 2.05 -10.66 8.93
CA VAL A 215 2.20 -12.04 9.40
C VAL A 215 3.39 -12.16 10.37
N GLU A 216 4.50 -11.45 10.13
CA GLU A 216 5.61 -11.36 11.10
C GLU A 216 5.24 -10.59 12.38
N LEU A 217 4.33 -9.61 12.33
CA LEU A 217 3.77 -8.94 13.51
C LEU A 217 2.89 -9.90 14.32
N LEU A 218 1.95 -10.60 13.69
CA LEU A 218 1.12 -11.62 14.35
C LEU A 218 1.98 -12.74 14.98
N ALA A 219 3.07 -13.13 14.31
CA ALA A 219 4.06 -14.07 14.82
C ALA A 219 4.88 -13.57 16.04
N GLN A 220 4.72 -12.32 16.49
CA GLN A 220 5.26 -11.86 17.79
C GLN A 220 4.38 -12.31 18.96
N HIS A 221 3.09 -12.54 18.72
CA HIS A 221 2.11 -13.02 19.70
C HIS A 221 1.91 -14.54 19.59
N GLU A 222 1.73 -15.06 18.37
CA GLU A 222 1.45 -16.48 18.10
C GLU A 222 2.70 -17.33 17.82
N GLY A 223 3.87 -16.69 17.75
CA GLY A 223 5.12 -17.34 17.33
C GLY A 223 5.11 -17.77 15.87
N ASP A 224 6.01 -18.70 15.51
CA ASP A 224 6.12 -19.22 14.15
C ASP A 224 4.88 -20.03 13.66
N ALA A 225 3.80 -20.13 14.47
CA ALA A 225 2.52 -20.69 14.03
C ALA A 225 1.90 -19.85 12.90
N ALA A 226 1.75 -18.54 13.10
CA ALA A 226 1.22 -17.60 12.12
C ALA A 226 2.01 -17.62 10.80
N LEU A 227 3.36 -17.67 10.88
CA LEU A 227 4.23 -17.77 9.70
C LEU A 227 3.93 -19.00 8.84
N LYS A 228 3.63 -20.15 9.46
CA LYS A 228 3.30 -21.39 8.74
C LYS A 228 1.88 -21.35 8.19
N GLN A 229 0.93 -20.80 8.95
CA GLN A 229 -0.48 -20.68 8.58
C GLN A 229 -0.65 -19.85 7.31
N TYR A 230 -0.01 -18.68 7.24
CA TYR A 230 -0.14 -17.75 6.12
C TYR A 230 0.98 -17.86 5.06
N LEU A 231 1.84 -18.89 5.15
CA LEU A 231 2.85 -19.17 4.12
C LEU A 231 2.24 -19.30 2.71
N PRO A 232 1.13 -20.02 2.47
CA PRO A 232 0.55 -20.14 1.13
C PRO A 232 0.16 -18.79 0.52
N GLN A 233 -0.39 -17.88 1.32
CA GLN A 233 -0.81 -16.54 0.87
C GLN A 233 0.40 -15.63 0.66
N MET A 234 1.41 -15.66 1.54
CA MET A 234 2.68 -14.95 1.28
C MET A 234 3.35 -15.44 -0.02
N GLN A 235 3.25 -16.73 -0.34
CA GLN A 235 3.76 -17.28 -1.60
C GLN A 235 2.93 -16.83 -2.81
N LYS A 236 1.60 -16.76 -2.69
CA LYS A 236 0.70 -16.30 -3.75
C LYS A 236 0.87 -14.79 -4.03
N GLU A 237 1.02 -13.96 -2.99
CA GLU A 237 1.30 -12.53 -3.19
C GLU A 237 2.67 -12.32 -3.86
N TYR A 238 3.72 -13.05 -3.44
CA TYR A 238 5.01 -13.01 -4.12
C TYR A 238 4.90 -13.43 -5.60
N ALA A 239 4.03 -14.41 -5.92
CA ALA A 239 3.75 -14.77 -7.30
C ALA A 239 3.05 -13.65 -8.10
N TYR A 240 2.15 -12.88 -7.50
CA TYR A 240 1.56 -11.68 -8.14
C TYR A 240 2.60 -10.57 -8.41
N TRP A 241 3.51 -10.33 -7.47
CA TRP A 241 4.59 -9.36 -7.66
C TRP A 241 5.59 -9.82 -8.71
N MET A 242 5.85 -11.12 -8.82
CA MET A 242 6.75 -11.72 -9.80
C MET A 242 6.06 -12.19 -11.10
N ASP A 243 4.76 -11.92 -11.27
CA ASP A 243 4.02 -12.19 -12.50
C ASP A 243 4.64 -11.43 -13.68
N GLY A 244 4.97 -12.15 -14.75
CA GLY A 244 5.77 -11.65 -15.86
C GLY A 244 7.29 -11.90 -15.76
N VAL A 245 7.80 -12.56 -14.71
CA VAL A 245 9.25 -12.89 -14.62
C VAL A 245 9.67 -14.02 -15.58
N GLU A 246 8.76 -14.95 -15.88
CA GLU A 246 9.02 -16.05 -16.80
C GLU A 246 9.18 -15.52 -18.22
N ASN A 247 10.16 -16.05 -18.97
CA ASN A 247 10.52 -15.62 -20.33
C ASN A 247 10.97 -14.14 -20.48
N LEU A 248 11.01 -13.35 -19.41
CA LEU A 248 11.46 -11.96 -19.42
C LEU A 248 12.97 -11.86 -19.73
N GLN A 249 13.34 -11.02 -20.71
CA GLN A 249 14.72 -10.81 -21.14
C GLN A 249 15.36 -9.58 -20.47
N ALA A 250 16.68 -9.49 -20.51
CA ALA A 250 17.41 -8.35 -19.97
C ALA A 250 17.04 -7.04 -20.70
N GLY A 251 16.77 -5.98 -19.95
CA GLY A 251 16.27 -4.69 -20.45
C GLY A 251 14.75 -4.60 -20.59
N GLN A 252 13.98 -5.65 -20.29
CA GLN A 252 12.52 -5.66 -20.40
C GLN A 252 11.81 -5.39 -19.06
N GLN A 253 10.51 -5.08 -19.14
CA GLN A 253 9.60 -4.96 -18.01
C GLN A 253 8.26 -5.59 -18.41
N GLU A 254 7.63 -6.31 -17.50
CA GLU A 254 6.31 -6.93 -17.68
C GLU A 254 5.54 -6.82 -16.36
N LYS A 255 4.30 -6.32 -16.41
CA LYS A 255 3.53 -5.86 -15.23
C LYS A 255 4.41 -5.15 -14.18
N ARG A 256 4.52 -5.76 -12.99
CA ARG A 256 5.23 -5.33 -11.78
C ARG A 256 6.72 -5.71 -11.77
N VAL A 257 7.21 -6.49 -12.73
CA VAL A 257 8.60 -6.98 -12.80
C VAL A 257 9.43 -6.12 -13.76
N VAL A 258 10.68 -5.84 -13.37
CA VAL A 258 11.68 -5.23 -14.24
C VAL A 258 12.95 -6.07 -14.24
N LYS A 259 13.53 -6.31 -15.41
CA LYS A 259 14.79 -7.04 -15.56
C LYS A 259 15.81 -6.13 -16.23
N LEU A 260 16.82 -5.72 -15.48
CA LEU A 260 17.82 -4.75 -15.95
C LEU A 260 18.77 -5.39 -16.98
N GLN A 261 19.60 -4.56 -17.61
CA GLN A 261 20.46 -4.98 -18.74
C GLN A 261 21.51 -6.06 -18.36
N ASP A 262 21.87 -6.17 -17.08
CA ASP A 262 22.76 -7.22 -16.56
C ASP A 262 22.01 -8.47 -16.04
N GLY A 263 20.69 -8.52 -16.20
CA GLY A 263 19.83 -9.58 -15.72
C GLY A 263 19.30 -9.41 -14.29
N THR A 264 19.69 -8.34 -13.57
CA THR A 264 19.18 -8.05 -12.22
C THR A 264 17.65 -7.90 -12.25
N LEU A 265 16.95 -8.69 -11.43
CA LEU A 265 15.51 -8.60 -11.24
C LEU A 265 15.18 -7.64 -10.09
N LEU A 266 14.25 -6.72 -10.36
CA LEU A 266 13.64 -5.81 -9.39
C LEU A 266 12.14 -5.69 -9.70
N ASN A 267 11.40 -4.98 -8.85
CA ASN A 267 9.97 -4.69 -9.05
C ASN A 267 9.69 -3.20 -9.25
N ARG A 268 8.56 -2.89 -9.89
CA ARG A 268 7.96 -1.55 -10.02
C ARG A 268 6.49 -1.59 -9.63
N TYR A 269 5.93 -0.43 -9.25
CA TYR A 269 4.48 -0.29 -9.13
C TYR A 269 3.84 -0.24 -10.52
N TRP A 270 2.72 -0.93 -10.67
CA TRP A 270 1.99 -1.09 -11.92
C TRP A 270 0.53 -1.45 -11.64
N ASP A 271 -0.40 -0.61 -12.10
CA ASP A 271 -1.84 -0.94 -12.19
C ASP A 271 -2.12 -1.57 -13.57
N ASP A 272 -2.96 -2.60 -13.61
CA ASP A 272 -3.25 -3.38 -14.81
C ASP A 272 -4.25 -2.70 -15.78
N ARG A 273 -4.81 -1.51 -15.43
CA ARG A 273 -5.61 -0.64 -16.31
C ARG A 273 -4.90 0.67 -16.70
N ASP A 274 -5.29 1.24 -17.83
CA ASP A 274 -4.85 2.55 -18.37
C ASP A 274 -6.02 3.49 -18.71
N THR A 275 -7.14 3.34 -18.02
CA THR A 275 -8.26 4.30 -18.00
C THR A 275 -8.12 5.29 -16.82
N PRO A 276 -8.88 6.40 -16.76
CA PRO A 276 -8.95 7.20 -15.54
C PRO A 276 -9.34 6.36 -14.31
N ARG A 277 -8.95 6.80 -13.11
CA ARG A 277 -9.40 6.29 -11.81
C ARG A 277 -10.88 6.62 -11.58
N PRO A 278 -11.79 5.65 -11.37
CA PRO A 278 -13.20 5.92 -11.05
C PRO A 278 -13.37 6.89 -9.87
N GLU A 279 -12.52 6.75 -8.86
CA GLU A 279 -12.47 7.54 -7.63
C GLU A 279 -11.94 8.98 -7.78
N SER A 280 -11.34 9.32 -8.93
CA SER A 280 -10.72 10.62 -9.25
C SER A 280 -10.84 10.94 -10.77
N TRP A 281 -12.02 10.67 -11.35
CA TRP A 281 -12.21 10.52 -12.80
C TRP A 281 -11.89 11.79 -13.60
N VAL A 282 -12.41 12.94 -13.16
CA VAL A 282 -12.19 14.22 -13.85
C VAL A 282 -10.81 14.83 -13.61
N GLU A 283 -10.17 14.52 -12.48
CA GLU A 283 -8.79 14.93 -12.15
C GLU A 283 -7.78 14.21 -13.07
N ASP A 284 -7.95 12.91 -13.27
CA ASP A 284 -7.16 12.12 -14.21
C ASP A 284 -7.36 12.61 -15.65
N ILE A 285 -8.62 12.78 -16.10
CA ILE A 285 -8.94 13.27 -17.45
C ILE A 285 -8.35 14.67 -17.69
N ALA A 286 -8.46 15.58 -16.71
CA ALA A 286 -7.85 16.91 -16.80
C ALA A 286 -6.32 16.84 -16.87
N THR A 287 -5.71 15.96 -16.06
CA THR A 287 -4.25 15.75 -16.04
C THR A 287 -3.76 15.23 -17.38
N ALA A 288 -4.38 14.20 -17.96
CA ALA A 288 -4.01 13.70 -19.28
C ALA A 288 -4.24 14.74 -20.39
N LYS A 289 -5.39 15.44 -20.39
CA LYS A 289 -5.71 16.51 -21.34
C LYS A 289 -4.72 17.69 -21.29
N SER A 290 -4.08 17.92 -20.14
CA SER A 290 -3.09 19.00 -19.98
C SER A 290 -1.72 18.72 -20.63
N ASN A 291 -1.43 17.47 -21.04
CA ASN A 291 -0.17 17.10 -21.71
C ASN A 291 -0.40 16.25 -22.97
N PRO A 292 -0.80 16.85 -24.10
CA PRO A 292 -1.02 16.14 -25.36
C PRO A 292 0.26 15.59 -26.02
N ASN A 293 1.44 15.81 -25.42
CA ASN A 293 2.72 15.27 -25.92
C ASN A 293 2.97 13.82 -25.44
N ARG A 294 2.04 13.22 -24.68
CA ARG A 294 2.04 11.81 -24.29
C ARG A 294 0.70 11.15 -24.63
N PRO A 295 0.66 9.84 -24.92
CA PRO A 295 -0.59 9.09 -24.93
C PRO A 295 -1.29 9.21 -23.57
N ALA A 296 -2.60 9.49 -23.59
CA ALA A 296 -3.38 9.64 -22.36
C ALA A 296 -3.34 8.36 -21.49
N THR A 297 -3.33 7.18 -22.13
CA THR A 297 -3.18 5.87 -21.50
C THR A 297 -1.89 5.71 -20.70
N GLU A 298 -0.76 6.28 -21.15
CA GLU A 298 0.46 6.29 -20.33
C GLU A 298 0.29 7.13 -19.07
N ILE A 299 -0.30 8.33 -19.20
CA ILE A 299 -0.54 9.23 -18.06
C ILE A 299 -1.49 8.54 -17.06
N TYR A 300 -2.59 7.93 -17.53
CA TYR A 300 -3.51 7.18 -16.69
C TYR A 300 -2.84 5.97 -16.01
N ARG A 301 -2.02 5.20 -16.74
CA ARG A 301 -1.23 4.08 -16.19
C ARG A 301 -0.28 4.56 -15.09
N ASP A 302 0.42 5.68 -15.29
CA ASP A 302 1.36 6.24 -14.31
C ASP A 302 0.67 6.88 -13.08
N LEU A 303 -0.50 7.51 -13.26
CA LEU A 303 -1.37 8.01 -12.18
C LEU A 303 -1.85 6.86 -11.30
N ARG A 304 -2.46 5.83 -11.90
CA ARG A 304 -2.88 4.61 -11.21
C ARG A 304 -1.72 3.89 -10.53
N SER A 305 -0.54 3.87 -11.15
CA SER A 305 0.66 3.24 -10.59
C SER A 305 1.29 4.06 -9.45
N ALA A 306 1.01 5.36 -9.33
CA ALA A 306 1.36 6.16 -8.16
C ALA A 306 0.36 5.94 -7.00
N ALA A 307 -0.92 5.73 -7.28
CA ALA A 307 -1.85 5.22 -6.27
C ALA A 307 -1.45 3.79 -5.81
N ALA A 308 -0.95 2.96 -6.73
CA ALA A 308 -0.38 1.64 -6.41
C ALA A 308 0.93 1.72 -5.58
N SER A 309 1.64 2.86 -5.60
CA SER A 309 2.80 3.08 -4.73
C SER A 309 2.43 3.63 -3.36
N GLY A 310 1.16 3.99 -3.14
CA GLY A 310 0.71 4.73 -1.96
C GLY A 310 1.26 6.16 -1.89
N TRP A 311 1.92 6.67 -2.94
CA TRP A 311 2.50 8.01 -3.00
C TRP A 311 1.86 8.84 -4.12
N ASP A 312 0.52 8.87 -4.15
CA ASP A 312 -0.33 9.68 -5.03
C ASP A 312 -0.57 11.08 -4.42
N PHE A 313 0.12 12.14 -4.84
CA PHE A 313 1.24 12.20 -5.78
C PHE A 313 2.48 12.85 -5.15
N SER A 314 3.62 12.70 -5.83
CA SER A 314 4.93 13.18 -5.36
C SER A 314 5.83 13.56 -6.54
N SER A 315 6.66 14.59 -6.38
CA SER A 315 7.74 14.93 -7.32
C SER A 315 8.78 13.80 -7.44
N ARG A 316 8.77 12.83 -6.52
CA ARG A 316 9.45 11.53 -6.67
C ARG A 316 9.23 10.91 -8.06
N TRP A 317 8.00 10.94 -8.56
CA TRP A 317 7.59 10.29 -9.82
C TRP A 317 7.69 11.17 -11.06
N MET A 318 7.90 12.48 -10.89
CA MET A 318 7.72 13.49 -11.95
C MET A 318 9.05 13.90 -12.61
N ASP A 319 9.00 14.28 -13.89
CA ASP A 319 10.11 14.98 -14.57
C ASP A 319 10.09 16.49 -14.29
N ASN A 320 8.91 17.09 -14.01
CA ASN A 320 8.75 18.46 -13.55
C ASN A 320 7.93 18.47 -12.23
N PRO A 321 8.52 18.89 -11.09
CA PRO A 321 7.86 18.86 -9.78
C PRO A 321 6.60 19.74 -9.67
N GLN A 322 6.35 20.64 -10.62
CA GLN A 322 5.20 21.54 -10.63
C GLN A 322 4.12 21.15 -11.67
N GLN A 323 4.24 19.98 -12.31
CA GLN A 323 3.33 19.52 -13.37
C GLN A 323 3.06 18.02 -13.27
N LEU A 324 1.94 17.65 -12.64
CA LEU A 324 1.55 16.25 -12.39
C LEU A 324 1.52 15.39 -13.66
N ASN A 325 1.11 15.98 -14.79
CA ASN A 325 1.10 15.36 -16.12
C ASN A 325 2.49 14.88 -16.65
N THR A 326 3.57 15.16 -15.92
CA THR A 326 4.94 14.67 -16.18
C THR A 326 5.34 13.48 -15.28
N LEU A 327 4.43 12.96 -14.45
CA LEU A 327 4.69 11.75 -13.68
C LEU A 327 4.86 10.52 -14.58
N ARG A 328 5.81 9.66 -14.24
CA ARG A 328 6.16 8.48 -15.05
C ARG A 328 6.54 7.27 -14.19
N THR A 329 5.70 6.99 -13.20
CA THR A 329 5.88 6.00 -12.15
C THR A 329 6.33 4.63 -12.66
N THR A 330 5.78 4.15 -13.77
CA THR A 330 6.10 2.84 -14.36
C THR A 330 7.47 2.77 -15.03
N SER A 331 8.14 3.92 -15.23
CA SER A 331 9.53 4.05 -15.70
C SER A 331 10.55 4.15 -14.56
N ILE A 332 10.10 4.04 -13.31
CA ILE A 332 10.90 4.22 -12.10
C ILE A 332 10.85 2.92 -11.28
N VAL A 333 12.01 2.46 -10.82
CA VAL A 333 12.15 1.26 -9.99
C VAL A 333 12.23 1.71 -8.53
N PRO A 334 11.19 1.49 -7.70
CA PRO A 334 11.10 2.12 -6.38
C PRO A 334 12.01 1.46 -5.34
N VAL A 335 12.71 2.26 -4.54
CA VAL A 335 13.63 1.77 -3.51
C VAL A 335 12.91 1.17 -2.30
N ASP A 336 11.75 1.72 -1.94
CA ASP A 336 10.84 1.19 -0.93
C ASP A 336 10.22 -0.15 -1.35
N LEU A 337 9.63 -0.24 -2.54
CA LEU A 337 9.08 -1.50 -3.07
C LEU A 337 10.10 -2.63 -3.05
N ASN A 338 11.32 -2.37 -3.53
CA ASN A 338 12.34 -3.42 -3.60
C ASN A 338 12.90 -3.80 -2.22
N SER A 339 12.86 -2.87 -1.25
CA SER A 339 13.14 -3.18 0.15
C SER A 339 12.04 -4.06 0.76
N LEU A 340 10.76 -3.76 0.50
CA LEU A 340 9.64 -4.58 0.95
C LEU A 340 9.66 -5.97 0.29
N MET A 341 10.00 -6.07 -1.00
CA MET A 341 10.23 -7.36 -1.66
C MET A 341 11.39 -8.15 -1.03
N PHE A 342 12.51 -7.50 -0.67
CA PHE A 342 13.57 -8.15 0.10
C PHE A 342 13.06 -8.67 1.46
N LYS A 343 12.26 -7.87 2.17
CA LYS A 343 11.67 -8.27 3.45
C LYS A 343 10.71 -9.45 3.30
N MET A 344 9.89 -9.45 2.25
CA MET A 344 9.00 -10.56 1.88
C MET A 344 9.81 -11.83 1.57
N GLU A 345 10.85 -11.75 0.74
CA GLU A 345 11.75 -12.87 0.45
C GLU A 345 12.42 -13.42 1.72
N LYS A 346 12.84 -12.56 2.65
CA LYS A 346 13.41 -12.96 3.95
C LYS A 346 12.38 -13.60 4.90
N ILE A 347 11.14 -13.13 4.91
CA ILE A 347 10.06 -13.70 5.75
C ILE A 347 9.58 -15.03 5.16
N LEU A 348 9.47 -15.14 3.84
CA LEU A 348 9.22 -16.41 3.13
C LEU A 348 10.30 -17.45 3.48
N ALA A 349 11.58 -17.07 3.48
CA ALA A 349 12.66 -17.95 3.91
C ALA A 349 12.50 -18.43 5.38
N ARG A 350 12.14 -17.52 6.29
CA ARG A 350 11.85 -17.86 7.71
C ARG A 350 10.65 -18.81 7.83
N ALA A 351 9.56 -18.52 7.12
CA ALA A 351 8.31 -19.27 7.16
C ALA A 351 8.46 -20.68 6.55
N SER A 352 9.09 -20.82 5.37
CA SER A 352 9.41 -22.13 4.78
C SER A 352 10.30 -22.96 5.71
N LYS A 353 11.31 -22.35 6.35
CA LYS A 353 12.16 -23.04 7.32
C LYS A 353 11.37 -23.49 8.57
N ALA A 354 10.46 -22.66 9.08
CA ALA A 354 9.58 -23.04 10.19
C ALA A 354 8.60 -24.18 9.81
N ALA A 355 8.15 -24.22 8.56
CA ALA A 355 7.34 -25.31 8.00
C ALA A 355 8.14 -26.59 7.71
N GLY A 356 9.48 -26.56 7.80
CA GLY A 356 10.38 -27.69 7.52
C GLY A 356 10.88 -27.77 6.07
N ASP A 357 10.40 -26.91 5.17
CA ASP A 357 10.85 -26.84 3.78
C ASP A 357 12.17 -26.05 3.67
N ASN A 358 13.26 -26.78 3.87
CA ASN A 358 14.61 -26.27 3.73
C ASN A 358 15.00 -25.99 2.26
N ALA A 359 14.28 -26.54 1.27
CA ALA A 359 14.57 -26.28 -0.15
C ALA A 359 14.04 -24.90 -0.55
N MET A 360 12.77 -24.62 -0.25
CA MET A 360 12.17 -23.30 -0.47
C MET A 360 12.81 -22.23 0.41
N ALA A 361 13.19 -22.54 1.66
CA ALA A 361 13.93 -21.59 2.50
C ALA A 361 15.25 -21.13 1.87
N ASN A 362 16.05 -22.06 1.35
CA ASN A 362 17.31 -21.74 0.66
C ASN A 362 17.08 -21.01 -0.68
N GLN A 363 16.00 -21.32 -1.39
CA GLN A 363 15.62 -20.61 -2.62
C GLN A 363 15.25 -19.15 -2.33
N TYR A 364 14.45 -18.89 -1.29
CA TYR A 364 14.08 -17.53 -0.89
C TYR A 364 15.26 -16.72 -0.31
N GLU A 365 16.17 -17.36 0.44
CA GLU A 365 17.46 -16.72 0.79
C GLU A 365 18.27 -16.36 -0.46
N THR A 366 18.30 -17.23 -1.48
CA THR A 366 19.03 -16.95 -2.73
C THR A 366 18.42 -15.76 -3.49
N LEU A 367 17.09 -15.66 -3.51
CA LEU A 367 16.36 -14.51 -4.07
C LEU A 367 16.66 -13.22 -3.28
N ALA A 368 16.53 -13.23 -1.95
CA ALA A 368 16.86 -12.09 -1.08
C ALA A 368 18.31 -11.61 -1.26
N ASN A 369 19.27 -12.54 -1.36
CA ASN A 369 20.67 -12.22 -1.61
C ASN A 369 20.94 -11.65 -3.03
N ALA A 370 20.06 -11.91 -4.00
CA ALA A 370 20.10 -11.27 -5.31
C ALA A 370 19.44 -9.88 -5.27
N ARG A 371 18.28 -9.77 -4.62
CA ARG A 371 17.54 -8.51 -4.39
C ARG A 371 18.38 -7.47 -3.67
N GLN A 372 19.07 -7.85 -2.59
CA GLN A 372 19.98 -6.96 -1.84
C GLN A 372 21.09 -6.41 -2.74
N LYS A 373 21.71 -7.24 -3.58
CA LYS A 373 22.72 -6.80 -4.56
C LYS A 373 22.12 -5.84 -5.60
N GLY A 374 20.87 -6.06 -6.01
CA GLY A 374 20.12 -5.16 -6.88
C GLY A 374 19.89 -3.79 -6.24
N ILE A 375 19.42 -3.75 -4.98
CA ILE A 375 19.27 -2.52 -4.19
C ILE A 375 20.62 -1.79 -4.08
N GLU A 376 21.67 -2.49 -3.65
CA GLU A 376 22.98 -1.88 -3.41
C GLU A 376 23.71 -1.45 -4.70
N LYS A 377 23.30 -1.95 -5.88
CA LYS A 377 23.89 -1.61 -7.19
C LYS A 377 23.11 -0.55 -7.96
N TYR A 378 21.78 -0.55 -7.86
CA TYR A 378 20.90 0.27 -8.70
C TYR A 378 20.04 1.27 -7.93
N LEU A 379 19.87 1.10 -6.62
CA LEU A 379 19.04 1.97 -5.78
C LEU A 379 19.88 2.79 -4.79
N TRP A 380 21.20 2.84 -4.96
CA TRP A 380 22.14 3.66 -4.19
C TRP A 380 22.81 4.72 -5.07
N ASN A 381 22.60 6.00 -4.75
CA ASN A 381 23.22 7.11 -5.45
C ASN A 381 24.53 7.51 -4.75
N ASP A 382 25.65 6.95 -5.21
CA ASP A 382 26.96 7.17 -4.58
C ASP A 382 27.47 8.61 -4.69
N GLN A 383 27.05 9.36 -5.72
CA GLN A 383 27.40 10.77 -5.90
C GLN A 383 26.81 11.65 -4.77
N GLN A 384 25.58 11.35 -4.36
CA GLN A 384 24.88 12.11 -3.32
C GLN A 384 25.04 11.49 -1.92
N GLY A 385 25.32 10.19 -1.85
CA GLY A 385 25.48 9.44 -0.60
C GLY A 385 24.17 9.00 0.03
N TRP A 386 23.13 8.72 -0.76
CA TRP A 386 21.84 8.22 -0.27
C TRP A 386 21.20 7.17 -1.19
N TYR A 387 20.28 6.38 -0.65
CA TYR A 387 19.40 5.53 -1.43
C TYR A 387 18.39 6.38 -2.23
N ALA A 388 18.03 5.94 -3.44
CA ALA A 388 17.08 6.59 -4.31
C ALA A 388 16.55 5.60 -5.38
N ASP A 389 15.43 5.94 -6.02
CA ASP A 389 14.83 5.10 -7.06
C ASP A 389 15.69 5.03 -8.34
N TYR A 390 15.61 3.92 -9.10
CA TYR A 390 16.31 3.80 -10.38
C TYR A 390 15.44 4.26 -11.56
N ASP A 391 16.05 4.88 -12.56
CA ASP A 391 15.38 5.47 -13.71
C ASP A 391 15.59 4.62 -14.97
N LEU A 392 14.55 3.90 -15.41
CA LEU A 392 14.61 3.01 -16.58
C LEU A 392 14.79 3.77 -17.90
N LYS A 393 14.41 5.05 -17.94
CA LYS A 393 14.49 5.90 -19.13
C LYS A 393 15.93 6.40 -19.35
N SER A 394 16.55 6.94 -18.30
CA SER A 394 17.93 7.47 -18.36
C SER A 394 19.02 6.47 -17.96
N HIS A 395 18.65 5.27 -17.49
CA HIS A 395 19.54 4.19 -17.05
C HIS A 395 20.50 4.62 -15.93
N LYS A 396 19.96 5.32 -14.92
CA LYS A 396 20.70 5.91 -13.80
C LYS A 396 19.90 5.86 -12.51
N VAL A 397 20.58 5.90 -11.37
CA VAL A 397 19.92 6.18 -10.07
C VAL A 397 19.44 7.63 -10.08
N ARG A 398 18.22 7.90 -9.59
CA ARG A 398 17.68 9.26 -9.50
C ARG A 398 18.42 10.04 -8.42
N ASN A 399 18.48 11.37 -8.58
CA ASN A 399 19.21 12.24 -7.64
C ASN A 399 18.38 12.68 -6.43
N GLN A 400 17.05 12.69 -6.54
CA GLN A 400 16.16 13.23 -5.51
C GLN A 400 16.11 12.33 -4.27
N LEU A 401 16.48 12.90 -3.11
CA LEU A 401 16.26 12.30 -1.80
C LEU A 401 14.77 12.37 -1.42
N THR A 402 14.26 11.25 -0.92
CA THR A 402 12.91 11.13 -0.34
C THR A 402 12.97 10.23 0.88
N ALA A 403 11.97 10.24 1.75
CA ALA A 403 11.91 9.36 2.91
C ALA A 403 11.89 7.85 2.56
N ALA A 404 11.54 7.48 1.31
CA ALA A 404 11.66 6.10 0.83
C ALA A 404 13.11 5.57 0.90
N ALA A 405 14.11 6.45 0.89
CA ALA A 405 15.52 6.11 1.07
C ALA A 405 15.86 5.44 2.43
N LEU A 406 14.94 5.46 3.41
CA LEU A 406 15.12 4.79 4.70
C LEU A 406 14.62 3.33 4.69
N PHE A 407 13.81 2.91 3.72
CA PHE A 407 13.32 1.53 3.64
C PHE A 407 14.43 0.46 3.59
N PRO A 408 15.57 0.65 2.88
CA PRO A 408 16.70 -0.30 2.93
C PRO A 408 17.28 -0.52 4.34
N LEU A 409 17.16 0.45 5.24
CA LEU A 409 17.56 0.32 6.64
C LEU A 409 16.47 -0.39 7.47
N TYR A 410 15.20 -0.02 7.25
CA TYR A 410 14.04 -0.64 7.90
C TYR A 410 13.97 -2.16 7.69
N VAL A 411 14.36 -2.63 6.51
CA VAL A 411 14.35 -4.08 6.17
C VAL A 411 15.70 -4.79 6.41
N ASN A 412 16.70 -4.11 6.97
CA ASN A 412 18.08 -4.59 7.14
C ASN A 412 18.81 -4.99 5.83
N ALA A 413 18.45 -4.40 4.68
CA ALA A 413 19.14 -4.62 3.40
C ALA A 413 20.45 -3.81 3.27
N ALA A 414 20.54 -2.65 3.91
CA ALA A 414 21.64 -1.69 3.73
C ALA A 414 22.99 -2.15 4.33
N ALA A 415 24.09 -1.79 3.67
CA ALA A 415 25.42 -1.81 4.27
C ALA A 415 25.55 -0.76 5.40
N LYS A 416 26.39 -1.04 6.40
CA LYS A 416 26.49 -0.20 7.63
C LYS A 416 27.03 1.20 7.37
N ASP A 417 27.94 1.37 6.42
CA ASP A 417 28.45 2.68 5.97
C ASP A 417 27.34 3.50 5.28
N ARG A 418 26.51 2.83 4.47
CA ARG A 418 25.36 3.44 3.79
C ARG A 418 24.26 3.83 4.77
N ALA A 419 24.02 3.03 5.80
CA ALA A 419 23.12 3.40 6.91
C ALA A 419 23.62 4.63 7.69
N ASN A 420 24.92 4.74 7.96
CA ASN A 420 25.53 5.92 8.59
C ASN A 420 25.41 7.17 7.70
N LYS A 421 25.61 7.03 6.38
CA LYS A 421 25.34 8.10 5.40
C LYS A 421 23.86 8.49 5.38
N MET A 422 22.92 7.53 5.43
CA MET A 422 21.48 7.82 5.49
C MET A 422 21.07 8.56 6.77
N ALA A 423 21.62 8.21 7.93
CA ALA A 423 21.41 8.95 9.17
C ALA A 423 21.93 10.40 9.09
N THR A 424 22.98 10.62 8.29
CA THR A 424 23.50 11.97 7.99
C THR A 424 22.59 12.72 7.03
N ALA A 425 22.20 12.11 5.89
CA ALA A 425 21.28 12.69 4.91
C ALA A 425 19.92 13.06 5.54
N THR A 426 19.40 12.19 6.41
CA THR A 426 18.18 12.42 7.19
C THR A 426 18.29 13.69 8.04
N LYS A 427 19.34 13.80 8.88
CA LYS A 427 19.57 15.01 9.70
C LYS A 427 19.77 16.28 8.89
N THR A 428 20.38 16.20 7.70
CA THR A 428 20.72 17.38 6.89
C THR A 428 19.56 17.86 5.99
N HIS A 429 18.64 16.97 5.57
CA HIS A 429 17.70 17.27 4.48
C HIS A 429 16.23 16.91 4.73
N LEU A 430 15.92 15.99 5.64
CA LEU A 430 14.56 15.46 5.85
C LEU A 430 14.03 15.67 7.27
N LEU A 431 14.87 15.66 8.30
CA LEU A 431 14.44 15.97 9.67
C LEU A 431 14.09 17.46 9.78
N GLN A 432 12.88 17.76 10.25
CA GLN A 432 12.33 19.10 10.43
C GLN A 432 11.72 19.23 11.85
N PRO A 433 11.34 20.44 12.32
CA PRO A 433 10.87 20.66 13.70
C PRO A 433 9.65 19.83 14.14
N GLY A 434 8.80 19.40 13.20
CA GLY A 434 7.61 18.60 13.44
C GLY A 434 7.64 17.16 12.92
N GLY A 435 8.82 16.63 12.58
CA GLY A 435 9.01 15.23 12.16
C GLY A 435 9.95 15.05 10.98
N LEU A 436 9.91 13.87 10.36
CA LEU A 436 10.53 13.62 9.07
C LEU A 436 9.64 14.15 7.93
N ASN A 437 10.26 14.79 6.94
CA ASN A 437 9.63 15.34 5.76
C ASN A 437 9.67 14.33 4.60
N THR A 438 8.60 14.20 3.81
CA THR A 438 8.50 13.16 2.77
C THR A 438 9.53 13.34 1.64
N THR A 439 9.77 14.58 1.22
CA THR A 439 10.82 14.97 0.25
C THR A 439 11.39 16.34 0.65
N SER A 440 12.42 16.83 -0.05
CA SER A 440 12.88 18.22 0.12
C SER A 440 12.22 19.20 -0.88
N VAL A 441 11.15 18.80 -1.58
CA VAL A 441 10.53 19.56 -2.70
C VAL A 441 9.10 19.98 -2.36
N LYS A 442 8.76 21.26 -2.55
CA LYS A 442 7.38 21.77 -2.41
C LYS A 442 6.70 21.78 -3.79
N SER A 443 5.91 20.75 -4.08
CA SER A 443 5.22 20.53 -5.38
C SER A 443 3.75 20.94 -5.41
N GLY A 444 3.14 21.15 -4.25
CA GLY A 444 1.67 21.23 -4.09
C GLY A 444 0.97 19.87 -4.12
N GLN A 445 1.70 18.77 -4.38
CA GLN A 445 1.24 17.40 -4.16
C GLN A 445 1.46 17.01 -2.69
N GLN A 446 0.79 15.96 -2.24
CA GLN A 446 0.70 15.64 -0.81
C GLN A 446 1.84 14.73 -0.29
N TRP A 447 2.47 13.91 -1.13
CA TRP A 447 3.64 13.10 -0.75
C TRP A 447 4.94 13.86 -1.03
N ASP A 448 5.01 15.09 -0.50
CA ASP A 448 6.07 16.07 -0.72
C ASP A 448 6.15 17.08 0.43
N ALA A 449 7.18 17.93 0.43
CA ALA A 449 7.33 18.97 1.44
C ALA A 449 6.16 19.97 1.41
N PRO A 450 5.66 20.43 2.57
CA PRO A 450 6.17 20.23 3.92
C PRO A 450 5.60 19.01 4.67
N ASN A 451 4.91 18.09 4.00
CA ASN A 451 4.18 17.03 4.71
C ASN A 451 5.12 15.95 5.26
N GLY A 452 4.78 15.45 6.44
CA GLY A 452 5.27 14.20 7.03
C GLY A 452 4.10 13.27 7.32
N TRP A 453 4.29 11.98 7.08
CA TRP A 453 3.25 10.95 7.07
C TRP A 453 3.66 9.82 8.01
N ALA A 454 2.78 9.42 8.93
CA ALA A 454 3.10 8.50 10.03
C ALA A 454 3.86 7.21 9.61
N PRO A 455 3.51 6.53 8.49
CA PRO A 455 4.28 5.39 7.97
C PRO A 455 5.77 5.65 7.79
N LEU A 456 6.12 6.81 7.23
CA LEU A 456 7.49 7.18 6.89
C LEU A 456 8.31 7.48 8.14
N GLN A 457 7.66 8.06 9.16
CA GLN A 457 8.29 8.35 10.44
C GLN A 457 8.64 7.04 11.17
N TRP A 458 7.72 6.06 11.17
CA TRP A 458 7.98 4.75 11.77
C TRP A 458 9.06 3.96 11.03
N VAL A 459 8.97 3.86 9.69
CA VAL A 459 9.97 3.19 8.85
C VAL A 459 11.36 3.81 9.05
N ALA A 460 11.46 5.14 9.15
CA ALA A 460 12.72 5.81 9.42
C ALA A 460 13.23 5.56 10.84
N THR A 461 12.39 5.68 11.86
CA THR A 461 12.75 5.40 13.27
C THR A 461 13.29 3.99 13.43
N GLU A 462 12.54 2.96 12.99
CA GLU A 462 12.96 1.56 13.10
C GLU A 462 14.19 1.25 12.24
N GLY A 463 14.26 1.79 11.01
CA GLY A 463 15.45 1.67 10.17
C GLY A 463 16.71 2.26 10.80
N LEU A 464 16.59 3.38 11.51
CA LEU A 464 17.71 3.98 12.22
C LEU A 464 18.06 3.19 13.49
N GLN A 465 17.07 2.65 14.24
CA GLN A 465 17.30 1.74 15.37
C GLN A 465 18.05 0.46 14.95
N ASN A 466 17.65 -0.15 13.83
CA ASN A 466 18.27 -1.34 13.23
C ASN A 466 19.78 -1.21 13.00
N TYR A 467 20.28 0.02 12.83
CA TYR A 467 21.70 0.33 12.59
C TYR A 467 22.34 1.12 13.75
N GLY A 468 21.67 1.21 14.90
CA GLY A 468 22.17 1.87 16.11
C GLY A 468 22.18 3.40 16.08
N GLN A 469 21.53 4.02 15.09
CA GLN A 469 21.46 5.48 14.89
C GLN A 469 20.39 6.12 15.80
N LYS A 470 20.46 5.78 17.09
CA LYS A 470 19.39 5.99 18.09
C LYS A 470 18.99 7.45 18.27
N GLU A 471 19.94 8.38 18.28
CA GLU A 471 19.66 9.81 18.43
C GLU A 471 18.72 10.32 17.32
N VAL A 472 19.02 9.97 16.07
CA VAL A 472 18.22 10.40 14.90
C VAL A 472 16.84 9.75 14.90
N ALA A 473 16.76 8.47 15.30
CA ALA A 473 15.49 7.76 15.47
C ALA A 473 14.61 8.43 16.55
N MET A 474 15.22 8.83 17.68
CA MET A 474 14.51 9.53 18.75
C MET A 474 14.10 10.94 18.32
N ASP A 475 14.94 11.70 17.63
CA ASP A 475 14.59 13.06 17.17
C ASP A 475 13.39 13.03 16.21
N ILE A 476 13.34 12.08 15.27
CA ILE A 476 12.15 11.86 14.41
C ILE A 476 10.90 11.61 15.26
N SER A 477 10.96 10.64 16.18
CA SER A 477 9.82 10.27 17.02
C SER A 477 9.36 11.43 17.91
N TRP A 478 10.28 12.14 18.56
CA TRP A 478 9.96 13.29 19.41
C TRP A 478 9.36 14.45 18.61
N HIS A 479 9.94 14.81 17.47
CA HIS A 479 9.44 15.93 16.66
C HIS A 479 8.05 15.61 16.09
N PHE A 480 7.84 14.38 15.61
CA PHE A 480 6.55 13.97 15.07
C PHE A 480 5.48 13.85 16.16
N LEU A 481 5.79 13.21 17.30
CA LEU A 481 4.88 13.15 18.45
C LEU A 481 4.50 14.55 18.97
N THR A 482 5.45 15.48 19.05
CA THR A 482 5.15 16.87 19.44
C THR A 482 4.20 17.53 18.44
N ASN A 483 4.31 17.21 17.14
CA ASN A 483 3.41 17.70 16.11
C ASN A 483 1.99 17.11 16.24
N VAL A 484 1.88 15.80 16.47
CA VAL A 484 0.61 15.11 16.73
C VAL A 484 -0.05 15.67 17.99
N GLN A 485 0.67 15.75 19.12
CA GLN A 485 0.15 16.29 20.38
C GLN A 485 -0.31 17.73 20.23
N HIS A 486 0.52 18.65 19.70
CA HIS A 486 0.10 20.04 19.51
C HIS A 486 -1.11 20.18 18.57
N THR A 487 -1.29 19.26 17.63
CA THR A 487 -2.46 19.26 16.73
C THR A 487 -3.69 18.74 17.47
N TYR A 488 -3.58 17.67 18.24
CA TYR A 488 -4.64 17.15 19.10
C TYR A 488 -5.04 18.15 20.21
N ASP A 489 -4.08 18.87 20.77
CA ASP A 489 -4.29 19.90 21.79
C ASP A 489 -5.16 21.05 21.26
N ARG A 490 -5.01 21.41 19.98
CA ARG A 490 -5.74 22.50 19.32
C ARG A 490 -7.03 22.05 18.61
N GLU A 491 -6.99 20.96 17.86
CA GLU A 491 -8.05 20.51 16.95
C GLU A 491 -8.90 19.36 17.51
N LYS A 492 -8.46 18.71 18.60
CA LYS A 492 -9.14 17.58 19.26
C LYS A 492 -9.37 16.35 18.37
N LYS A 493 -8.44 16.11 17.45
CA LYS A 493 -8.39 14.96 16.53
C LYS A 493 -6.97 14.65 16.08
N LEU A 494 -6.76 13.44 15.54
CA LEU A 494 -5.60 13.10 14.73
C LEU A 494 -5.96 13.17 13.24
N VAL A 495 -4.96 13.47 12.42
CA VAL A 495 -5.11 13.65 10.97
C VAL A 495 -4.16 12.75 10.18
N GLU A 496 -4.49 12.58 8.91
CA GLU A 496 -3.79 11.78 7.90
C GLU A 496 -2.29 12.13 7.72
N LYS A 497 -1.96 13.43 7.60
CA LYS A 497 -0.60 13.97 7.43
C LYS A 497 -0.43 15.32 8.11
N TYR A 498 0.81 15.70 8.41
CA TYR A 498 1.17 16.90 9.18
C TYR A 498 2.17 17.78 8.42
N ASP A 499 2.07 19.11 8.52
CA ASP A 499 3.17 19.99 8.12
C ASP A 499 4.29 19.86 9.16
N VAL A 500 5.47 19.39 8.76
CA VAL A 500 6.61 19.16 9.66
C VAL A 500 7.57 20.33 9.76
N SER A 501 7.33 21.44 9.04
CA SER A 501 8.14 22.65 9.17
C SER A 501 7.88 23.40 10.49
N THR A 502 6.69 23.20 11.07
CA THR A 502 6.29 23.62 12.41
C THR A 502 5.64 22.46 13.18
N THR A 503 4.98 22.72 14.30
CA THR A 503 4.14 21.75 15.02
C THR A 503 2.73 22.28 15.23
N GLY A 504 1.75 21.38 15.36
CA GLY A 504 0.36 21.74 15.62
C GLY A 504 -0.47 22.03 14.37
N THR A 505 -0.07 21.51 13.21
CA THR A 505 -0.75 21.75 11.93
C THR A 505 -0.77 20.51 11.05
N GLY A 506 -1.98 20.09 10.67
CA GLY A 506 -2.17 19.11 9.60
C GLY A 506 -1.62 19.62 8.26
N GLY A 507 -1.21 18.67 7.41
CA GLY A 507 -0.68 18.93 6.06
C GLY A 507 -1.77 19.14 5.01
N GLY A 508 -1.38 19.21 3.74
CA GLY A 508 -2.31 19.43 2.63
C GLY A 508 -1.72 19.19 1.25
N GLY A 509 -2.34 19.78 0.22
CA GLY A 509 -1.99 19.51 -1.19
C GLY A 509 -2.61 18.21 -1.72
N GLY A 510 -2.28 17.85 -2.96
CA GLY A 510 -2.93 16.74 -3.67
C GLY A 510 -4.33 17.10 -4.19
N GLU A 511 -5.19 16.10 -4.38
CA GLU A 511 -6.49 16.24 -5.05
C GLU A 511 -7.72 16.24 -4.12
N TYR A 512 -7.54 15.94 -2.82
CA TYR A 512 -8.61 15.93 -1.81
C TYR A 512 -8.21 16.66 -0.52
N PRO A 513 -9.17 17.15 0.30
CA PRO A 513 -8.87 17.78 1.59
C PRO A 513 -8.18 16.82 2.57
N LEU A 514 -7.48 17.37 3.57
CA LEU A 514 -6.93 16.61 4.70
C LEU A 514 -8.01 15.76 5.37
N GLN A 515 -7.73 14.48 5.60
CA GLN A 515 -8.66 13.55 6.25
C GLN A 515 -8.41 13.41 7.76
N ASP A 516 -9.51 13.16 8.48
CA ASP A 516 -9.57 13.03 9.93
C ASP A 516 -9.69 11.55 10.34
N GLY A 517 -8.99 11.15 11.41
CA GLY A 517 -9.03 9.78 11.93
C GLY A 517 -7.86 9.52 12.89
N PHE A 518 -6.71 9.02 12.45
CA PHE A 518 -6.42 8.40 11.16
C PHE A 518 -5.59 7.12 11.37
N GLY A 519 -5.97 6.00 10.76
CA GLY A 519 -5.48 4.65 11.09
C GLY A 519 -3.96 4.54 11.35
N TRP A 520 -3.12 4.86 10.36
CA TRP A 520 -1.66 4.82 10.54
C TRP A 520 -1.13 5.83 11.56
N THR A 521 -1.81 6.96 11.75
CA THR A 521 -1.33 8.05 12.62
C THR A 521 -1.56 7.63 14.06
N ASN A 522 -2.75 7.12 14.33
CA ASN A 522 -3.15 6.57 15.61
C ASN A 522 -2.20 5.43 15.99
N GLY A 523 -1.98 4.47 15.09
CA GLY A 523 -1.14 3.31 15.39
C GLY A 523 0.34 3.61 15.58
N VAL A 524 0.93 4.45 14.72
CA VAL A 524 2.34 4.90 14.89
C VAL A 524 2.50 5.80 16.12
N THR A 525 1.48 6.60 16.48
CA THR A 525 1.53 7.44 17.69
C THR A 525 1.66 6.58 18.94
N LEU A 526 0.88 5.50 19.08
CA LEU A 526 1.05 4.55 20.19
C LEU A 526 2.45 3.93 20.20
N LYS A 527 2.90 3.38 19.07
CA LYS A 527 4.25 2.80 18.94
C LYS A 527 5.37 3.77 19.31
N MET A 528 5.19 5.06 19.02
CA MET A 528 6.17 6.09 19.38
C MET A 528 6.04 6.55 20.84
N LEU A 529 4.83 6.65 21.41
CA LEU A 529 4.63 6.96 22.84
C LEU A 529 5.35 5.93 23.74
N ASP A 530 5.17 4.64 23.45
CA ASP A 530 5.79 3.54 24.20
C ASP A 530 7.27 3.29 23.85
N LEU A 531 7.82 4.12 22.94
CA LEU A 531 9.24 4.22 22.61
C LEU A 531 9.92 5.43 23.27
N ILE A 532 9.18 6.52 23.54
CA ILE A 532 9.72 7.73 24.19
C ILE A 532 9.60 7.74 25.72
N CYS A 533 8.71 6.92 26.29
CA CYS A 533 8.45 6.83 27.72
C CYS A 533 8.80 5.43 28.27
N PRO A 534 9.37 5.30 29.49
CA PRO A 534 9.68 4.00 30.09
C PRO A 534 8.43 3.15 30.28
N LYS A 535 8.49 1.82 30.10
CA LYS A 535 7.32 0.95 30.28
C LYS A 535 6.84 0.85 31.73
N GLU A 536 7.69 1.24 32.69
CA GLU A 536 7.37 1.39 34.11
C GLU A 536 6.66 2.72 34.43
N GLN A 537 6.69 3.68 33.51
CA GLN A 537 6.02 4.99 33.60
C GLN A 537 5.60 5.44 32.19
N PRO A 538 4.60 4.75 31.58
CA PRO A 538 4.09 5.12 30.26
C PRO A 538 3.49 6.52 30.27
N CYS A 539 3.32 7.10 29.08
CA CYS A 539 2.72 8.41 28.91
C CYS A 539 1.52 8.35 27.96
N ASP A 540 0.44 9.02 28.36
CA ASP A 540 -0.83 9.07 27.62
C ASP A 540 -0.98 10.36 26.80
N ASN A 541 -0.13 11.35 27.11
CA ASN A 541 0.15 12.53 26.30
C ASN A 541 1.68 12.67 26.18
N VAL A 542 2.14 13.26 25.09
CA VAL A 542 3.56 13.51 24.81
C VAL A 542 4.09 14.57 25.81
N PRO A 543 5.07 14.25 26.68
CA PRO A 543 5.53 15.18 27.69
C PRO A 543 6.46 16.25 27.10
N ALA A 544 6.36 17.48 27.59
CA ALA A 544 7.17 18.62 27.13
C ALA A 544 8.69 18.49 27.41
N THR A 545 9.11 17.45 28.14
CA THR A 545 10.52 17.15 28.46
C THR A 545 10.81 15.68 28.23
N ARG A 546 11.89 15.36 27.50
CA ARG A 546 12.34 13.97 27.31
C ARG A 546 12.69 13.33 28.66
N PRO A 547 12.14 12.14 29.02
CA PRO A 547 12.45 11.49 30.28
C PRO A 547 13.94 11.22 30.46
N THR A 548 14.51 11.67 31.58
CA THR A 548 15.90 11.37 31.92
C THR A 548 16.01 9.89 32.30
N VAL A 549 16.55 9.06 31.41
CA VAL A 549 16.89 7.68 31.73
C VAL A 549 17.85 7.67 32.91
N LYS A 550 17.37 7.25 34.08
CA LYS A 550 18.22 7.00 35.26
C LYS A 550 19.09 5.78 34.96
N SER A 551 20.28 6.03 34.43
CA SER A 551 21.30 4.99 34.27
C SER A 551 21.51 4.29 35.60
N ALA A 552 21.24 2.99 35.68
CA ALA A 552 21.49 2.18 36.86
C ALA A 552 23.01 2.01 37.03
N THR A 553 23.67 3.01 37.62
CA THR A 553 25.08 2.96 37.98
C THR A 553 25.26 1.95 39.11
N THR A 554 25.60 0.72 38.73
CA THR A 554 26.09 -0.31 39.64
C THR A 554 27.31 0.24 40.37
N GLN A 555 27.17 0.59 41.65
CA GLN A 555 28.31 0.96 42.47
C GLN A 555 29.25 -0.26 42.57
N PRO A 556 30.55 -0.12 42.25
CA PRO A 556 31.51 -1.19 42.53
C PRO A 556 31.62 -1.38 44.04
N SER A 557 31.25 -2.55 44.54
CA SER A 557 31.41 -2.88 45.95
C SER A 557 32.90 -3.09 46.26
N THR A 558 33.56 -2.04 46.77
CA THR A 558 34.93 -2.13 47.27
C THR A 558 34.97 -2.99 48.53
N LYS A 559 35.14 -4.30 48.35
CA LYS A 559 35.65 -5.19 49.40
C LYS A 559 37.17 -5.12 49.41
N GLU A 560 37.72 -4.50 50.45
CA GLU A 560 39.14 -4.53 50.73
C GLU A 560 39.59 -5.98 50.98
N ALA A 561 40.60 -6.44 50.23
CA ALA A 561 41.30 -7.67 50.54
C ALA A 561 42.49 -7.32 51.45
N GLN A 562 42.38 -7.64 52.75
CA GLN A 562 43.51 -7.53 53.66
C GLN A 562 44.60 -8.56 53.28
N PRO A 563 45.89 -8.20 53.31
CA PRO A 563 46.96 -9.17 53.15
C PRO A 563 47.12 -10.01 54.42
N THR A 564 47.05 -11.34 54.28
CA THR A 564 47.58 -12.29 55.28
C THR A 564 49.12 -12.27 55.27
N PRO A 565 49.79 -12.70 56.36
CA PRO A 565 51.25 -12.62 56.50
C PRO A 565 52.07 -13.43 55.49
#